data_AF-A0A7S2PY00-F1
#
_entry.id   AF-A0A7S2PY00-F1
#
_cell.length_a   1.000
_cell.length_b   1.000
_cell.length_c   1.000
_cell.angle_alpha   90.00
_cell.angle_beta   90.00
_cell.angle_gamma   90.00
#
_symmetry.space_group_name_H-M   'P 1'
#
loop_
_entity.id
_entity.type
_entity.pdbx_description
1 polymer ?
#
loop_
_entity_poly.entity_id
_entity_poly.type
_entity_poly.pdbx_seq_one_letter_code
_entity_poly.pdbx_strand_id
1 'polypeptide(L)'
;FHRAIAQSPGWQSASQFQRAAAQSASTEGRACLEATACNSTACLRALPVAQLAGKCFEYLDYSLFLSKVRSKAGLVFAGADGEVLRDGLLHQLCASEAAEGAEVPLLVGGMPHEWRYFEMVAEKPFFRQQVAPNLVDRFLVENLRGYAAAGDGAKWCARRQLLDLYTKATSTCAKCSGFLSNASEVQLAGDLVFTIGAQLSAQAVGGPRYRYLLDVEGGGGILGATHAVDLAYFAREPDTFSIGPSGLDLWGAGIQAEAKARLGKTIREYWASFVHSGVPQSATGPDWKAADRPLGLPLLHLRLDTDDAGPSRMSSEAWFSREAAELVSGIACGRARLSGDLSGRHCQIRLE
;
A
#
# COMPACT_ATOMS: atom_id res chain seq x y z
N PHE A 1 -0.67 -21.86 -9.99
CA PHE A 1 -1.52 -21.00 -10.83
C PHE A 1 -0.71 -20.55 -12.04
N HIS A 2 -1.33 -20.13 -13.15
CA HIS A 2 -0.59 -19.79 -14.38
C HIS A 2 -0.32 -18.30 -14.54
N ARG A 3 -1.06 -17.44 -13.82
CA ARG A 3 -1.05 -15.97 -13.89
C ARG A 3 -1.53 -15.42 -12.55
N ALA A 4 -1.06 -14.22 -12.20
CA ALA A 4 -1.48 -13.54 -10.99
C ALA A 4 -1.93 -12.10 -11.28
N ILE A 5 -2.97 -11.66 -10.57
CA ILE A 5 -3.45 -10.29 -10.57
C ILE A 5 -3.44 -9.82 -9.12
N ALA A 6 -2.77 -8.70 -8.86
CA ALA A 6 -2.63 -8.11 -7.53
C ALA A 6 -3.11 -6.66 -7.56
N GLN A 7 -4.28 -6.41 -6.97
CA GLN A 7 -4.91 -5.09 -6.95
C GLN A 7 -4.69 -4.45 -5.59
N SER A 8 -4.04 -3.29 -5.59
CA SER A 8 -3.60 -2.59 -4.38
C SER A 8 -2.97 -3.56 -3.39
N PRO A 9 -1.91 -4.33 -3.79
CA PRO A 9 -1.27 -5.28 -2.89
C PRO A 9 -0.68 -4.49 -1.73
N GLY A 10 -1.48 -4.39 -0.67
CA GLY A 10 -1.05 -3.88 0.60
C GLY A 10 -0.06 -4.85 1.23
N TRP A 11 0.34 -4.51 2.44
CA TRP A 11 1.04 -5.43 3.33
C TRP A 11 2.55 -5.57 3.07
N GLN A 12 3.18 -4.43 2.77
CA GLN A 12 4.62 -4.23 2.96
C GLN A 12 5.01 -3.63 4.32
N SER A 13 4.11 -3.62 5.32
CA SER A 13 4.52 -3.29 6.69
C SER A 13 5.57 -4.32 7.14
N ALA A 14 6.66 -3.92 7.82
CA ALA A 14 7.68 -4.87 8.26
C ALA A 14 7.15 -5.92 9.27
N SER A 15 5.93 -5.71 9.72
CA SER A 15 5.22 -6.57 10.64
C SER A 15 4.41 -7.69 9.98
N GLN A 16 4.30 -7.72 8.65
CA GLN A 16 3.57 -8.77 7.92
C GLN A 16 4.47 -9.36 6.84
N PHE A 17 4.90 -10.60 7.05
CA PHE A 17 5.69 -11.41 6.12
C PHE A 17 7.06 -10.82 5.74
N GLN A 18 7.59 -9.85 6.50
CA GLN A 18 8.94 -9.31 6.29
C GLN A 18 9.99 -9.86 7.27
N ARG A 19 9.54 -10.57 8.30
CA ARG A 19 10.35 -11.17 9.37
C ARG A 19 10.02 -12.65 9.50
N ALA A 20 10.86 -13.42 10.20
CA ALA A 20 10.58 -14.83 10.45
C ALA A 20 9.33 -15.02 11.35
N ALA A 21 8.57 -16.10 11.13
CA ALA A 21 7.38 -16.45 11.90
C ALA A 21 7.68 -16.61 13.40
N ALA A 22 8.89 -17.04 13.76
CA ALA A 22 9.35 -17.09 15.15
C ALA A 22 9.33 -15.73 15.86
N GLN A 23 9.57 -14.63 15.11
CA GLN A 23 9.48 -13.27 15.66
C GLN A 23 8.02 -12.84 15.87
N SER A 24 7.09 -13.27 15.01
CA SER A 24 5.66 -13.06 15.24
C SER A 24 5.19 -13.77 16.51
N ALA A 25 5.59 -15.03 16.69
CA ALA A 25 5.28 -15.80 17.88
C ALA A 25 5.82 -15.17 19.18
N SER A 26 7.01 -14.54 19.13
CA SER A 26 7.63 -13.90 20.30
C SER A 26 7.13 -12.48 20.59
N THR A 27 6.35 -11.87 19.67
CA THR A 27 5.80 -10.52 19.82
C THR A 27 4.29 -10.54 19.95
N GLU A 28 3.53 -10.38 18.86
CA GLU A 28 2.05 -10.41 18.90
C GLU A 28 1.50 -11.74 19.40
N GLY A 29 2.12 -12.86 19.03
CA GLY A 29 1.72 -14.18 19.53
C GLY A 29 1.79 -14.27 21.05
N ARG A 30 2.88 -13.74 21.64
CA ARG A 30 3.07 -13.67 23.09
C ARG A 30 2.06 -12.73 23.75
N ALA A 31 1.83 -11.54 23.18
CA ALA A 31 0.85 -10.59 23.71
C ALA A 31 -0.57 -11.21 23.77
N CYS A 32 -0.96 -11.96 22.73
CA CYS A 32 -2.23 -12.69 22.71
C CYS A 32 -2.29 -13.81 23.76
N LEU A 33 -1.22 -14.59 23.92
CA LEU A 33 -1.11 -15.61 24.98
C LEU A 33 -1.31 -14.99 26.37
N GLU A 34 -0.59 -13.91 26.66
CA GLU A 34 -0.69 -13.19 27.93
C GLU A 34 -2.10 -12.62 28.16
N ALA A 35 -2.68 -11.96 27.15
CA ALA A 35 -4.00 -11.33 27.25
C ALA A 35 -5.16 -12.34 27.45
N THR A 36 -4.96 -13.58 27.00
CA THR A 36 -5.91 -14.70 27.15
C THR A 36 -5.62 -15.59 28.35
N ALA A 37 -4.54 -15.33 29.10
CA ALA A 37 -4.00 -16.21 30.14
C ALA A 37 -3.69 -17.63 29.63
N CYS A 38 -3.37 -17.76 28.34
CA CYS A 38 -2.88 -19.00 27.75
C CYS A 38 -1.36 -19.07 27.80
N ASN A 39 -0.83 -20.29 27.90
CA ASN A 39 0.62 -20.56 27.88
C ASN A 39 1.08 -21.35 26.64
N SER A 40 0.15 -21.67 25.74
CA SER A 40 0.40 -22.48 24.55
C SER A 40 -0.61 -22.17 23.45
N THR A 41 -0.24 -22.51 22.21
CA THR A 41 -1.14 -22.42 21.05
C THR A 41 -2.32 -23.39 21.15
N ALA A 42 -2.15 -24.54 21.80
CA ALA A 42 -3.24 -25.48 22.08
C ALA A 42 -4.31 -24.86 22.98
N CYS A 43 -3.90 -24.10 24.01
CA CYS A 43 -4.82 -23.34 24.84
C CYS A 43 -5.60 -22.30 24.01
N LEU A 44 -4.91 -21.51 23.17
CA LEU A 44 -5.58 -20.53 22.30
C LEU A 44 -6.63 -21.16 21.38
N ARG A 45 -6.32 -22.33 20.80
CA ARG A 45 -7.25 -23.07 19.92
C ARG A 45 -8.50 -23.57 20.63
N ALA A 46 -8.44 -23.78 21.95
CA ALA A 46 -9.58 -24.20 22.74
C ALA A 46 -10.50 -23.04 23.14
N LEU A 47 -10.06 -21.78 22.99
CA LEU A 47 -10.86 -20.61 23.32
C LEU A 47 -11.93 -20.34 22.25
N PRO A 48 -13.13 -19.84 22.63
CA PRO A 48 -14.09 -19.33 21.68
C PRO A 48 -13.52 -18.18 20.84
N VAL A 49 -13.87 -18.12 19.56
CA VAL A 49 -13.43 -17.04 18.65
C VAL A 49 -13.79 -15.65 19.19
N ALA A 50 -14.95 -15.49 19.85
CA ALA A 50 -15.32 -14.21 20.47
C ALA A 50 -14.37 -13.77 21.59
N GLN A 51 -13.82 -14.72 22.36
CA GLN A 51 -12.82 -14.42 23.39
C GLN A 51 -11.48 -14.04 22.76
N LEU A 52 -11.03 -14.78 21.75
CA LEU A 52 -9.84 -14.42 20.97
C LEU A 52 -10.00 -13.02 20.36
N ALA A 53 -11.18 -12.70 19.82
CA ALA A 53 -11.45 -11.42 19.22
C ALA A 53 -11.37 -10.26 20.22
N GLY A 54 -11.89 -10.45 21.44
CA GLY A 54 -11.82 -9.44 22.48
C GLY A 54 -10.43 -9.28 23.12
N LYS A 55 -9.63 -10.35 23.20
CA LYS A 55 -8.34 -10.35 23.92
C LYS A 55 -7.11 -10.18 23.03
N CYS A 56 -7.19 -10.65 21.80
CA CYS A 56 -6.14 -10.55 20.80
C CYS A 56 -6.53 -9.51 19.73
N PHE A 57 -7.13 -8.41 20.17
CA PHE A 57 -7.75 -7.42 19.30
C PHE A 57 -6.74 -6.71 18.37
N GLU A 58 -5.44 -6.70 18.69
CA GLU A 58 -4.37 -6.24 17.78
C GLU A 58 -4.30 -7.09 16.49
N TYR A 59 -4.79 -8.34 16.51
CA TYR A 59 -4.93 -9.16 15.31
C TYR A 59 -6.15 -8.81 14.45
N LEU A 60 -7.14 -8.12 15.03
CA LEU A 60 -8.43 -7.84 14.39
C LEU A 60 -8.62 -6.37 14.03
N ASP A 61 -7.89 -5.48 14.70
CA ASP A 61 -7.97 -4.04 14.49
C ASP A 61 -6.63 -3.48 14.04
N TYR A 62 -6.56 -3.26 12.74
CA TYR A 62 -5.40 -2.74 12.06
C TYR A 62 -5.05 -1.31 12.50
N SER A 63 -6.05 -0.47 12.79
CA SER A 63 -5.81 0.90 13.23
C SER A 63 -5.11 0.92 14.59
N LEU A 64 -5.51 0.04 15.52
CA LEU A 64 -4.83 -0.10 16.80
C LEU A 64 -3.43 -0.70 16.67
N PHE A 65 -3.27 -1.68 15.79
CA PHE A 65 -1.97 -2.24 15.48
C PHE A 65 -0.99 -1.18 14.94
N LEU A 66 -1.48 -0.27 14.11
CA LEU A 66 -0.69 0.83 13.56
C LEU A 66 -0.53 2.02 14.51
N SER A 67 -1.42 2.22 15.47
CA SER A 67 -1.35 3.38 16.36
C SER A 67 -0.46 3.19 17.58
N LYS A 68 -0.20 1.95 18.00
CA LYS A 68 0.71 1.64 19.13
C LYS A 68 2.19 1.71 18.80
N VAL A 69 2.53 2.12 17.57
CA VAL A 69 3.87 2.07 16.97
C VAL A 69 4.96 2.68 17.83
N ARG A 70 4.76 3.86 18.44
CA ARG A 70 5.81 4.51 19.23
C ARG A 70 6.30 3.66 20.41
N SER A 71 5.47 2.75 20.90
CA SER A 71 5.79 1.87 22.04
C SER A 71 6.20 0.45 21.66
N LYS A 72 6.08 0.03 20.39
CA LYS A 72 6.22 -1.37 19.97
C LYS A 72 6.89 -1.56 18.60
N ALA A 73 7.99 -0.85 18.34
CA ALA A 73 8.83 -1.18 17.19
C ALA A 73 9.28 -2.65 17.24
N GLY A 74 9.32 -3.33 16.09
CA GLY A 74 9.71 -4.75 16.01
C GLY A 74 8.58 -5.74 16.27
N LEU A 75 7.35 -5.25 16.46
CA LEU A 75 6.17 -6.05 16.57
C LEU A 75 5.77 -6.66 15.21
N VAL A 76 5.55 -7.97 15.17
CA VAL A 76 5.31 -8.74 13.95
C VAL A 76 3.98 -9.50 14.06
N PHE A 77 3.03 -9.15 13.20
CA PHE A 77 1.73 -9.80 13.08
C PHE A 77 1.83 -11.19 12.43
N ALA A 78 2.58 -11.30 11.34
CA ALA A 78 2.81 -12.56 10.63
C ALA A 78 4.22 -12.57 10.03
N GLY A 79 4.82 -13.75 9.87
CA GLY A 79 6.18 -13.87 9.35
C GLY A 79 6.37 -15.03 8.38
N ALA A 80 7.51 -15.02 7.70
CA ALA A 80 7.97 -16.10 6.83
C ALA A 80 8.31 -17.35 7.66
N ASP A 81 7.73 -18.48 7.30
CA ASP A 81 7.84 -19.74 8.04
C ASP A 81 9.03 -20.62 7.62
N GLY A 82 9.71 -20.26 6.53
CA GLY A 82 10.81 -21.02 5.94
C GLY A 82 10.36 -22.13 5.00
N GLU A 83 9.06 -22.44 4.94
CA GLU A 83 8.48 -23.51 4.12
C GLU A 83 7.67 -22.93 2.97
N VAL A 84 6.60 -22.19 3.28
CA VAL A 84 5.75 -21.51 2.29
C VAL A 84 6.42 -20.22 1.82
N LEU A 85 6.95 -19.44 2.76
CA LEU A 85 7.77 -18.27 2.49
C LEU A 85 9.15 -18.51 3.09
N ARG A 86 10.14 -18.74 2.23
CA ARG A 86 11.53 -18.98 2.67
C ARG A 86 12.13 -17.80 3.41
N ASP A 87 11.81 -16.58 2.95
CA ASP A 87 12.34 -15.33 3.46
C ASP A 87 11.24 -14.25 3.48
N GLY A 88 11.58 -13.07 4.02
CA GLY A 88 10.69 -11.92 3.98
C GLY A 88 10.39 -11.47 2.55
N LEU A 89 9.16 -11.03 2.29
CA LEU A 89 8.72 -10.64 0.94
C LEU A 89 9.55 -9.51 0.33
N LEU A 90 9.90 -8.48 1.12
CA LEU A 90 10.76 -7.37 0.71
C LEU A 90 12.14 -7.87 0.33
N HIS A 91 12.70 -8.84 1.06
CA HIS A 91 13.99 -9.42 0.69
C HIS A 91 13.93 -10.02 -0.72
N GLN A 92 12.90 -10.81 -1.00
CA GLN A 92 12.71 -11.44 -2.31
C GLN A 92 12.46 -10.42 -3.43
N LEU A 93 11.65 -9.38 -3.17
CA LEU A 93 11.33 -8.35 -4.16
C LEU A 93 12.47 -7.36 -4.42
N CYS A 94 13.35 -7.17 -3.43
CA CYS A 94 14.51 -6.30 -3.53
C CYS A 94 15.77 -7.03 -4.01
N ALA A 95 15.76 -8.36 -4.01
CA ALA A 95 16.84 -9.16 -4.54
C ALA A 95 16.97 -8.98 -6.06
N SER A 96 18.18 -9.14 -6.57
CA SER A 96 18.45 -9.17 -8.02
C SER A 96 18.16 -10.53 -8.64
N GLU A 97 17.56 -11.45 -7.87
CA GLU A 97 17.28 -12.83 -8.25
C GLU A 97 15.77 -13.05 -8.40
N ALA A 98 15.41 -14.06 -9.19
CA ALA A 98 14.01 -14.47 -9.32
C ALA A 98 13.57 -15.18 -8.04
N ALA A 99 12.47 -14.68 -7.44
CA ALA A 99 11.77 -15.42 -6.40
C ALA A 99 11.16 -16.70 -6.98
N GLU A 100 10.82 -17.65 -6.11
CA GLU A 100 10.10 -18.85 -6.51
C GLU A 100 8.74 -18.49 -7.14
N GLY A 101 8.42 -19.10 -8.28
CA GLY A 101 7.20 -18.79 -9.04
C GLY A 101 7.23 -17.46 -9.79
N ALA A 102 8.36 -16.76 -9.81
CA ALA A 102 8.43 -15.46 -10.46
C ALA A 102 8.27 -15.52 -11.99
N GLU A 103 8.42 -16.68 -12.63
CA GLU A 103 8.12 -16.89 -14.06
C GLU A 103 6.64 -16.66 -14.41
N VAL A 104 5.74 -16.72 -13.42
CA VAL A 104 4.32 -16.49 -13.62
C VAL A 104 4.07 -15.01 -13.97
N PRO A 105 3.39 -14.68 -15.09
CA PRO A 105 3.04 -13.31 -15.43
C PRO A 105 2.22 -12.64 -14.32
N LEU A 106 2.48 -11.35 -14.08
CA LEU A 106 1.81 -10.57 -13.05
C LEU A 106 1.23 -9.27 -13.62
N LEU A 107 -0.04 -9.03 -13.36
CA LEU A 107 -0.68 -7.72 -13.48
C LEU A 107 -0.80 -7.13 -12.07
N VAL A 108 -0.24 -5.95 -11.83
CA VAL A 108 -0.18 -5.33 -10.50
C VAL A 108 -0.39 -3.82 -10.54
N GLY A 109 -1.05 -3.25 -9.55
CA GLY A 109 -1.25 -1.81 -9.49
C GLY A 109 -2.10 -1.39 -8.30
N GLY A 110 -2.65 -0.18 -8.37
CA GLY A 110 -3.50 0.40 -7.32
C GLY A 110 -3.91 1.82 -7.68
N MET A 111 -4.18 2.64 -6.67
CA MET A 111 -4.83 3.95 -6.82
C MET A 111 -3.96 5.10 -6.30
N PRO A 112 -4.04 6.32 -6.87
CA PRO A 112 -3.18 7.43 -6.45
C PRO A 112 -3.29 7.77 -4.96
N HIS A 113 -4.43 7.51 -4.31
CA HIS A 113 -4.67 7.90 -2.92
C HIS A 113 -5.23 6.77 -2.04
N GLU A 114 -4.54 5.63 -2.03
CA GLU A 114 -4.88 4.44 -1.25
C GLU A 114 -5.26 4.73 0.21
N TRP A 115 -4.54 5.63 0.88
CA TRP A 115 -4.70 5.82 2.33
C TRP A 115 -5.93 6.65 2.76
N ARG A 116 -6.58 7.37 1.84
CA ARG A 116 -7.71 8.27 2.19
C ARG A 116 -8.87 7.52 2.86
N TYR A 117 -9.17 6.31 2.41
CA TYR A 117 -10.18 5.45 3.03
C TYR A 117 -9.89 5.17 4.51
N PHE A 118 -8.63 4.91 4.84
CA PHE A 118 -8.22 4.56 6.20
C PHE A 118 -8.25 5.77 7.14
N GLU A 119 -7.88 6.95 6.67
CA GLU A 119 -8.01 8.19 7.46
C GLU A 119 -9.47 8.51 7.79
N MET A 120 -10.38 8.35 6.82
CA MET A 120 -11.82 8.53 7.08
C MET A 120 -12.34 7.56 8.16
N VAL A 121 -11.88 6.31 8.15
CA VAL A 121 -12.28 5.34 9.18
C VAL A 121 -11.66 5.67 10.55
N ALA A 122 -10.44 6.20 10.58
CA ALA A 122 -9.73 6.60 11.80
C ALA A 122 -10.36 7.83 12.51
N GLU A 123 -11.12 8.67 11.81
CA GLU A 123 -11.81 9.82 12.42
C GLU A 123 -12.92 9.45 13.41
N LYS A 124 -13.41 8.20 13.35
CA LYS A 124 -14.50 7.75 14.23
C LYS A 124 -14.09 7.93 15.70
N PRO A 125 -15.02 8.32 16.60
CA PRO A 125 -14.70 8.69 17.99
C PRO A 125 -13.88 7.65 18.77
N PHE A 126 -14.03 6.37 18.43
CA PHE A 126 -13.31 5.26 19.05
C PHE A 126 -11.86 5.10 18.56
N PHE A 127 -11.53 5.66 17.39
CA PHE A 127 -10.27 5.47 16.67
C PHE A 127 -9.48 6.75 16.42
N ARG A 128 -9.89 7.89 17.00
CA ARG A 128 -9.26 9.22 16.82
C ARG A 128 -7.76 9.21 17.12
N GLN A 129 -6.98 8.81 16.14
CA GLN A 129 -5.54 8.63 16.22
C GLN A 129 -4.95 9.06 14.88
N GLN A 130 -3.80 9.73 14.94
CA GLN A 130 -3.02 10.06 13.75
C GLN A 130 -2.36 8.79 13.22
N VAL A 131 -3.04 8.07 12.32
CA VAL A 131 -2.55 6.77 11.84
C VAL A 131 -1.41 6.95 10.84
N ALA A 132 -1.54 7.84 9.85
CA ALA A 132 -0.48 8.08 8.86
C ALA A 132 0.86 8.50 9.50
N PRO A 133 0.95 9.49 10.41
CA PRO A 133 2.20 9.82 11.10
C PRO A 133 2.90 8.65 11.79
N ASN A 134 2.13 7.83 12.49
CA ASN A 134 2.64 6.65 13.19
C ASN A 134 3.13 5.59 12.20
N LEU A 135 2.40 5.39 11.10
CA LEU A 135 2.82 4.46 10.05
C LEU A 135 4.16 4.87 9.41
N VAL A 136 4.33 6.17 9.11
CA VAL A 136 5.59 6.70 8.56
C VAL A 136 6.75 6.47 9.53
N ASP A 137 6.56 6.80 10.81
CA ASP A 137 7.59 6.60 11.85
C ASP A 137 7.96 5.12 11.98
N ARG A 138 6.96 4.22 11.99
CA ARG A 138 7.17 2.77 12.02
C ARG A 138 8.07 2.31 10.87
N PHE A 139 7.71 2.70 9.66
CA PHE A 139 8.43 2.31 8.46
C PHE A 139 9.90 2.73 8.54
N LEU A 140 10.17 3.94 9.03
CA LEU A 140 11.54 4.44 9.19
C LEU A 140 12.30 3.70 10.29
N VAL A 141 11.67 3.43 11.44
CA VAL A 141 12.31 2.63 12.51
C VAL A 141 12.67 1.23 12.02
N GLU A 142 11.82 0.62 11.19
CA GLU A 142 12.00 -0.76 10.74
C GLU A 142 12.97 -0.91 9.56
N ASN A 143 13.08 0.10 8.69
CA ASN A 143 13.75 -0.04 7.39
C ASN A 143 14.89 0.97 7.15
N LEU A 144 14.87 2.16 7.78
CA LEU A 144 15.93 3.16 7.59
C LEU A 144 17.08 2.92 8.56
N ARG A 145 18.25 2.47 8.04
CA ARG A 145 19.43 2.18 8.86
C ARG A 145 19.84 3.42 9.68
N GLY A 146 20.01 3.23 10.99
CA GLY A 146 20.37 4.28 11.94
C GLY A 146 19.21 5.09 12.50
N TYR A 147 17.99 4.98 11.95
CA TYR A 147 16.84 5.78 12.42
C TYR A 147 16.41 5.43 13.85
N ALA A 148 16.33 4.14 14.19
CA ALA A 148 15.89 3.69 15.51
C ALA A 148 16.75 4.27 16.66
N ALA A 149 18.07 4.32 16.45
CA ALA A 149 19.05 4.81 17.42
C ALA A 149 19.27 6.34 17.39
N ALA A 150 18.69 7.03 16.41
CA ALA A 150 18.86 8.48 16.27
C ALA A 150 18.07 9.25 17.34
N GLY A 151 18.58 10.42 17.72
CA GLY A 151 17.86 11.36 18.58
C GLY A 151 16.65 11.98 17.88
N ASP A 152 15.75 12.58 18.66
CA ASP A 152 14.48 13.14 18.16
C ASP A 152 14.69 14.19 17.05
N GLY A 153 15.76 14.98 17.12
CA GLY A 153 16.10 15.96 16.09
C GLY A 153 16.38 15.35 14.73
N ALA A 154 17.15 14.25 14.69
CA ALA A 154 17.50 13.54 13.46
C ALA A 154 16.32 12.73 12.92
N LYS A 155 15.50 12.13 13.80
CA LYS A 155 14.23 11.47 13.43
C LYS A 155 13.26 12.44 12.77
N TRP A 156 13.09 13.63 13.37
CA TRP A 156 12.27 14.69 12.81
C TRP A 156 12.79 15.16 11.44
N CYS A 157 14.10 15.37 11.32
CA CYS A 157 14.75 15.81 10.09
C CYS A 157 14.55 14.79 8.95
N ALA A 158 14.72 13.49 9.22
CA ALA A 158 14.54 12.44 8.21
C ALA A 158 13.08 12.33 7.76
N ARG A 159 12.14 12.40 8.71
CA ARG A 159 10.71 12.44 8.41
C ARG A 159 10.35 13.64 7.53
N ARG A 160 10.90 14.82 7.84
CA ARG A 160 10.69 16.03 7.04
C ARG A 160 11.24 15.87 5.62
N GLN A 161 12.45 15.33 5.44
CA GLN A 161 13.00 15.08 4.10
C GLN A 161 12.08 14.21 3.23
N LEU A 162 11.45 13.19 3.81
CA LEU A 162 10.46 12.40 3.09
C LEU A 162 9.21 13.21 2.78
N LEU A 163 8.61 13.88 3.77
CA LEU A 163 7.40 14.67 3.57
C LEU A 163 7.60 15.81 2.56
N ASP A 164 8.81 16.36 2.47
CA ASP A 164 9.15 17.42 1.51
C ASP A 164 8.98 16.93 0.05
N LEU A 165 9.20 15.63 -0.19
CA LEU A 165 8.95 15.01 -1.51
C LEU A 165 7.47 14.98 -1.86
N TYR A 166 6.57 15.04 -0.87
CA TYR A 166 5.11 14.98 -1.04
C TYR A 166 4.42 16.33 -0.81
N THR A 167 5.16 17.46 -0.80
CA THR A 167 4.55 18.80 -0.64
C THR A 167 3.55 19.15 -1.75
N LYS A 168 3.69 18.55 -2.93
CA LYS A 168 2.74 18.70 -4.04
C LYS A 168 1.50 17.82 -3.91
N ALA A 169 1.42 16.95 -2.90
CA ALA A 169 0.24 16.14 -2.66
C ALA A 169 -0.92 17.06 -2.30
N THR A 170 -1.89 17.15 -3.21
CA THR A 170 -3.11 17.91 -2.99
C THR A 170 -4.26 16.99 -2.58
N SER A 171 -5.20 17.58 -1.87
CA SER A 171 -6.48 16.96 -1.58
C SER A 171 -7.50 17.44 -2.61
N THR A 172 -7.65 16.72 -3.71
CA THR A 172 -8.77 16.87 -4.67
C THR A 172 -10.08 16.27 -4.14
N CYS A 173 -10.00 15.53 -3.04
CA CYS A 173 -11.10 14.83 -2.41
C CYS A 173 -11.95 15.78 -1.54
N ALA A 174 -13.28 15.74 -1.71
CA ALA A 174 -14.23 16.67 -1.08
C ALA A 174 -14.26 16.58 0.46
N LYS A 175 -13.89 15.44 1.04
CA LYS A 175 -13.94 15.19 2.50
C LYS A 175 -12.57 15.18 3.19
N CYS A 176 -11.49 15.27 2.43
CA CYS A 176 -10.15 15.13 2.97
C CYS A 176 -9.69 16.32 3.82
N SER A 177 -10.39 17.46 3.78
CA SER A 177 -10.16 18.57 4.70
C SER A 177 -10.51 18.23 6.16
N GLY A 178 -11.30 17.18 6.40
CA GLY A 178 -11.61 16.67 7.73
C GLY A 178 -10.50 15.84 8.37
N PHE A 179 -9.54 15.37 7.56
CA PHE A 179 -8.53 14.40 8.00
C PHE A 179 -7.65 14.98 9.11
N LEU A 180 -7.34 14.15 10.10
CA LEU A 180 -6.45 14.51 11.21
C LEU A 180 -4.98 14.65 10.77
N SER A 181 -4.60 13.93 9.72
CA SER A 181 -3.26 13.92 9.13
C SER A 181 -3.20 14.87 7.92
N ASN A 182 -2.04 15.47 7.64
CA ASN A 182 -1.93 16.35 6.47
C ASN A 182 -1.84 15.56 5.16
N ALA A 183 -2.15 16.20 4.03
CA ALA A 183 -2.21 15.53 2.72
C ALA A 183 -0.91 14.81 2.33
N SER A 184 0.26 15.37 2.64
CA SER A 184 1.56 14.77 2.37
C SER A 184 1.79 13.50 3.19
N GLU A 185 1.37 13.49 4.45
CA GLU A 185 1.46 12.30 5.33
C GLU A 185 0.52 11.19 4.86
N VAL A 186 -0.71 11.54 4.47
CA VAL A 186 -1.68 10.59 3.93
C VAL A 186 -1.18 9.99 2.62
N GLN A 187 -0.62 10.81 1.72
CA GLN A 187 -0.04 10.31 0.48
C GLN A 187 1.15 9.38 0.74
N LEU A 188 2.09 9.80 1.59
CA LEU A 188 3.25 8.98 1.94
C LEU A 188 2.80 7.65 2.59
N ALA A 189 1.81 7.67 3.48
CA ALA A 189 1.27 6.44 4.06
C ALA A 189 0.70 5.48 3.00
N GLY A 190 -0.03 6.00 2.01
CA GLY A 190 -0.50 5.22 0.87
C GLY A 190 0.67 4.60 0.09
N ASP A 191 1.71 5.39 -0.14
CA ASP A 191 2.88 4.95 -0.88
C ASP A 191 3.69 3.87 -0.15
N LEU A 192 3.82 3.99 1.18
CA LEU A 192 4.52 3.03 2.03
C LEU A 192 3.78 1.70 2.17
N VAL A 193 2.44 1.69 2.15
CA VAL A 193 1.67 0.47 2.40
C VAL A 193 1.31 -0.27 1.12
N PHE A 194 0.97 0.47 0.06
CA PHE A 194 0.35 -0.09 -1.15
C PHE A 194 1.18 0.17 -2.40
N THR A 195 1.59 1.42 -2.65
CA THR A 195 2.26 1.78 -3.91
C THR A 195 3.62 1.09 -4.05
N ILE A 196 4.40 1.04 -2.98
CA ILE A 196 5.71 0.37 -3.01
C ILE A 196 5.59 -1.14 -3.27
N GLY A 197 4.54 -1.77 -2.77
CA GLY A 197 4.22 -3.17 -3.08
C GLY A 197 4.07 -3.42 -4.57
N ALA A 198 3.24 -2.61 -5.21
CA ALA A 198 3.05 -2.67 -6.65
C ALA A 198 4.34 -2.36 -7.42
N GLN A 199 5.11 -1.35 -6.98
CA GLN A 199 6.37 -0.97 -7.60
C GLN A 199 7.41 -2.09 -7.57
N LEU A 200 7.68 -2.63 -6.37
CA LEU A 200 8.69 -3.65 -6.17
C LEU A 200 8.32 -4.95 -6.90
N SER A 201 7.03 -5.32 -6.89
CA SER A 201 6.52 -6.49 -7.62
C SER A 201 6.64 -6.32 -9.14
N ALA A 202 6.37 -5.12 -9.66
CA ALA A 202 6.48 -4.84 -11.08
C ALA A 202 7.93 -4.84 -11.60
N GLN A 203 8.92 -4.55 -10.75
CA GLN A 203 10.33 -4.61 -11.12
C GLN A 203 11.01 -5.95 -10.78
N ALA A 204 10.36 -6.86 -10.07
CA ALA A 204 10.95 -8.13 -9.66
C ALA A 204 11.38 -8.98 -10.86
N VAL A 205 12.45 -9.79 -10.73
CA VAL A 205 12.94 -10.65 -11.81
C VAL A 205 11.86 -11.69 -12.09
N GLY A 206 11.61 -12.05 -13.34
CA GLY A 206 10.73 -13.17 -13.66
C GLY A 206 10.03 -13.02 -15.00
N GLY A 207 8.82 -13.56 -15.09
CA GLY A 207 7.95 -13.42 -16.24
C GLY A 207 7.42 -11.99 -16.42
N PRO A 208 6.67 -11.74 -17.51
CA PRO A 208 6.16 -10.41 -17.83
C PRO A 208 5.38 -9.77 -16.67
N ARG A 209 5.69 -8.50 -16.39
CA ARG A 209 5.04 -7.69 -15.36
C ARG A 209 4.27 -6.56 -16.02
N TYR A 210 3.04 -6.32 -15.62
CA TYR A 210 2.21 -5.24 -16.14
C TYR A 210 1.76 -4.37 -14.99
N ARG A 211 2.27 -3.13 -14.93
CA ARG A 211 1.94 -2.20 -13.86
C ARG A 211 0.82 -1.27 -14.28
N TYR A 212 -0.13 -0.96 -13.39
CA TYR A 212 -1.13 0.09 -13.60
C TYR A 212 -1.24 1.07 -12.43
N LEU A 213 -1.81 2.24 -12.74
CA LEU A 213 -2.32 3.23 -11.81
C LEU A 213 -3.78 3.54 -12.22
N LEU A 214 -4.75 3.21 -11.37
CA LEU A 214 -6.15 3.55 -11.57
C LEU A 214 -6.45 4.91 -10.94
N ASP A 215 -6.41 5.94 -11.77
CA ASP A 215 -6.67 7.31 -11.40
C ASP A 215 -8.06 7.74 -11.87
N VAL A 216 -9.02 7.51 -10.98
CA VAL A 216 -10.42 7.88 -11.15
C VAL A 216 -10.75 9.15 -10.37
N GLU A 217 -9.74 9.99 -10.11
CA GLU A 217 -9.96 11.36 -9.62
C GLU A 217 -10.85 12.09 -10.62
N GLY A 218 -11.98 12.62 -10.15
CA GLY A 218 -13.05 13.17 -11.01
C GLY A 218 -14.26 12.24 -11.19
N GLY A 219 -14.22 11.00 -10.70
CA GLY A 219 -15.35 10.07 -10.68
C GLY A 219 -16.47 10.42 -9.70
N GLY A 220 -16.39 11.57 -9.02
CA GLY A 220 -17.43 12.06 -8.11
C GLY A 220 -17.47 11.44 -6.71
N GLY A 221 -16.66 10.41 -6.44
CA GLY A 221 -16.55 9.83 -5.10
C GLY A 221 -15.95 10.80 -4.09
N ILE A 222 -16.50 10.85 -2.87
CA ILE A 222 -16.08 11.86 -1.87
C ILE A 222 -14.61 11.68 -1.40
N LEU A 223 -14.04 10.48 -1.60
CA LEU A 223 -12.64 10.15 -1.29
C LEU A 223 -11.72 10.14 -2.53
N GLY A 224 -12.27 10.33 -3.73
CA GLY A 224 -11.55 10.19 -4.99
C GLY A 224 -11.10 8.75 -5.26
N ALA A 225 -9.95 8.59 -5.92
CA ALA A 225 -9.36 7.31 -6.25
C ALA A 225 -8.60 6.74 -5.04
N THR A 226 -9.33 6.06 -4.17
CA THR A 226 -8.83 5.47 -2.92
C THR A 226 -8.94 3.94 -2.90
N HIS A 227 -8.48 3.31 -1.82
CA HIS A 227 -8.49 1.86 -1.65
C HIS A 227 -9.85 1.23 -1.98
N ALA A 228 -9.81 0.10 -2.70
CA ALA A 228 -10.95 -0.69 -3.18
C ALA A 228 -11.92 -0.03 -4.17
N VAL A 229 -11.70 1.22 -4.61
CA VAL A 229 -12.59 1.89 -5.59
C VAL A 229 -12.64 1.17 -6.95
N ASP A 230 -11.58 0.43 -7.28
CA ASP A 230 -11.44 -0.36 -8.48
C ASP A 230 -12.50 -1.47 -8.57
N LEU A 231 -12.99 -1.98 -7.44
CA LEU A 231 -14.07 -2.98 -7.39
C LEU A 231 -15.33 -2.52 -8.14
N ALA A 232 -15.66 -1.23 -8.12
CA ALA A 232 -16.79 -0.68 -8.87
C ALA A 232 -16.65 -0.92 -10.38
N TYR A 233 -15.43 -0.84 -10.91
CA TYR A 233 -15.16 -0.92 -12.34
C TYR A 233 -15.21 -2.35 -12.89
N PHE A 234 -15.21 -3.35 -12.00
CA PHE A 234 -15.49 -4.75 -12.37
C PHE A 234 -16.98 -5.08 -12.41
N ALA A 235 -17.84 -4.25 -11.83
CA ALA A 235 -19.28 -4.40 -11.98
C ALA A 235 -19.70 -4.15 -13.43
N ARG A 236 -20.79 -4.80 -13.86
CA ARG A 236 -21.38 -4.56 -15.19
C ARG A 236 -21.76 -3.09 -15.37
N GLU A 237 -22.28 -2.48 -14.30
CA GLU A 237 -22.75 -1.10 -14.23
C GLU A 237 -21.99 -0.37 -13.10
N PRO A 238 -20.75 0.09 -13.33
CA PRO A 238 -19.91 0.71 -12.31
C PRO A 238 -20.54 1.94 -11.64
N ASP A 239 -21.42 2.64 -12.33
CA ASP A 239 -22.09 3.86 -11.88
C ASP A 239 -23.26 3.61 -10.92
N THR A 240 -23.77 2.39 -10.84
CA THR A 240 -24.78 1.99 -9.84
C THR A 240 -24.17 1.56 -8.51
N PHE A 241 -22.85 1.35 -8.49
CA PHE A 241 -22.17 0.78 -7.34
C PHE A 241 -21.86 1.88 -6.32
N SER A 242 -22.55 1.84 -5.17
CA SER A 242 -22.29 2.74 -4.05
C SER A 242 -21.83 1.95 -2.83
N ILE A 243 -20.75 2.41 -2.21
CA ILE A 243 -20.33 1.97 -0.88
C ILE A 243 -20.39 3.17 0.05
N GLY A 244 -20.87 2.91 1.27
CA GLY A 244 -20.84 3.82 2.39
C GLY A 244 -22.16 3.82 3.16
N PRO A 245 -22.21 4.46 4.34
CA PRO A 245 -23.47 4.72 5.03
C PRO A 245 -24.43 5.49 4.12
N SER A 246 -25.75 5.34 4.34
CA SER A 246 -26.76 6.10 3.59
C SER A 246 -26.43 7.58 3.53
N GLY A 247 -26.32 8.14 2.31
CA GLY A 247 -25.98 9.54 2.07
C GLY A 247 -24.48 9.85 1.99
N LEU A 248 -23.59 8.86 2.15
CA LEU A 248 -22.14 8.98 1.95
C LEU A 248 -21.71 8.05 0.83
N ASP A 249 -21.77 8.54 -0.39
CA ASP A 249 -21.33 7.80 -1.55
C ASP A 249 -19.81 7.91 -1.72
N LEU A 250 -19.09 6.89 -1.27
CA LEU A 250 -17.64 6.89 -1.31
C LEU A 250 -17.08 6.92 -2.73
N TRP A 251 -17.84 6.39 -3.71
CA TRP A 251 -17.35 6.08 -5.05
C TRP A 251 -18.06 6.81 -6.19
N GLY A 252 -19.09 7.63 -5.88
CA GLY A 252 -19.69 8.57 -6.81
C GLY A 252 -20.67 7.95 -7.79
N ALA A 253 -21.49 7.00 -7.34
CA ALA A 253 -22.63 6.48 -8.08
C ALA A 253 -23.45 7.59 -8.76
N GLY A 254 -23.84 7.35 -10.02
CA GLY A 254 -24.56 8.30 -10.87
C GLY A 254 -23.74 9.47 -11.41
N ILE A 255 -22.47 9.65 -11.02
CA ILE A 255 -21.59 10.70 -11.53
C ILE A 255 -20.64 10.12 -12.58
N GLN A 256 -20.49 10.83 -13.71
CA GLN A 256 -19.63 10.44 -14.83
C GLN A 256 -19.95 9.03 -15.36
N ALA A 257 -21.23 8.65 -15.38
CA ALA A 257 -21.69 7.27 -15.65
C ALA A 257 -21.13 6.70 -16.96
N GLU A 258 -21.18 7.46 -18.05
CA GLU A 258 -20.66 6.99 -19.34
C GLU A 258 -19.13 6.78 -19.33
N ALA A 259 -18.37 7.73 -18.75
CA ALA A 259 -16.91 7.61 -18.64
C ALA A 259 -16.53 6.42 -17.76
N LYS A 260 -17.27 6.18 -16.67
CA LYS A 260 -17.10 5.00 -15.81
C LYS A 260 -17.42 3.70 -16.53
N ALA A 261 -18.51 3.65 -17.29
CA ALA A 261 -18.88 2.48 -18.08
C ALA A 261 -17.82 2.15 -19.15
N ARG A 262 -17.30 3.17 -19.84
CA ARG A 262 -16.19 3.02 -20.82
C ARG A 262 -14.93 2.50 -20.14
N LEU A 263 -14.48 3.14 -19.05
CA LEU A 263 -13.29 2.72 -18.33
C LEU A 263 -13.44 1.31 -17.74
N GLY A 264 -14.59 1.00 -17.13
CA GLY A 264 -14.88 -0.33 -16.59
C GLY A 264 -14.86 -1.42 -17.66
N LYS A 265 -15.39 -1.13 -18.86
CA LYS A 265 -15.27 -2.04 -20.01
C LYS A 265 -13.79 -2.27 -20.37
N THR A 266 -13.01 -1.21 -20.55
CA THR A 266 -11.56 -1.29 -20.86
C THR A 266 -10.79 -2.12 -19.81
N ILE A 267 -11.05 -1.90 -18.51
CA ILE A 267 -10.43 -2.66 -17.42
C ILE A 267 -10.79 -4.15 -17.51
N ARG A 268 -12.07 -4.48 -17.71
CA ARG A 268 -12.50 -5.88 -17.83
C ARG A 268 -11.89 -6.58 -19.04
N GLU A 269 -11.72 -5.88 -20.16
CA GLU A 269 -11.03 -6.42 -21.33
C GLU A 269 -9.57 -6.74 -21.03
N TYR A 270 -8.83 -5.83 -20.38
CA TYR A 270 -7.45 -6.08 -19.96
C TYR A 270 -7.33 -7.26 -19.00
N TRP A 271 -8.20 -7.34 -18.00
CA TRP A 271 -8.18 -8.43 -17.02
C TRP A 271 -8.53 -9.76 -17.67
N ALA A 272 -9.57 -9.81 -18.51
CA ALA A 272 -9.99 -11.03 -19.20
C ALA A 272 -8.91 -11.53 -20.16
N SER A 273 -8.36 -10.66 -21.00
CA SER A 273 -7.28 -11.00 -21.93
C SER A 273 -6.01 -11.43 -21.20
N PHE A 274 -5.65 -10.76 -20.10
CA PHE A 274 -4.53 -11.17 -19.26
C PHE A 274 -4.75 -12.58 -18.71
N VAL A 275 -5.92 -12.88 -18.15
CA VAL A 275 -6.25 -14.24 -17.66
C VAL A 275 -6.12 -15.28 -18.77
N HIS A 276 -6.54 -14.96 -20.00
CA HIS A 276 -6.47 -15.87 -21.14
C HIS A 276 -5.05 -16.09 -21.67
N SER A 277 -4.31 -15.02 -21.99
CA SER A 277 -3.05 -15.08 -22.73
C SER A 277 -1.81 -14.78 -21.87
N GLY A 278 -1.96 -14.03 -20.79
CA GLY A 278 -0.85 -13.48 -20.00
C GLY A 278 -0.41 -12.10 -20.47
N VAL A 279 -1.08 -11.55 -21.49
CA VAL A 279 -0.85 -10.22 -22.04
C VAL A 279 -2.16 -9.43 -21.94
N PRO A 280 -2.20 -8.30 -21.21
CA PRO A 280 -3.39 -7.49 -21.12
C PRO A 280 -3.60 -6.73 -22.44
N GLN A 281 -4.78 -6.90 -23.01
CA GLN A 281 -5.23 -6.26 -24.26
C GLN A 281 -6.65 -5.71 -24.10
N SER A 282 -6.92 -4.58 -24.74
CA SER A 282 -8.26 -3.98 -24.83
C SER A 282 -8.49 -3.46 -26.25
N ALA A 283 -9.73 -3.57 -26.73
CA ALA A 283 -10.10 -3.07 -28.06
C ALA A 283 -10.15 -1.53 -28.11
N THR A 284 -10.40 -0.91 -26.95
CA THR A 284 -10.56 0.55 -26.80
C THR A 284 -9.47 1.19 -25.96
N GLY A 285 -8.68 0.40 -25.25
CA GLY A 285 -7.54 0.87 -24.46
C GLY A 285 -6.24 0.98 -25.26
N PRO A 286 -5.24 1.72 -24.74
CA PRO A 286 -3.89 1.75 -25.32
C PRO A 286 -3.20 0.38 -25.30
N ASP A 287 -2.13 0.21 -26.08
CA ASP A 287 -1.31 -0.98 -25.97
C ASP A 287 -0.54 -1.01 -24.65
N TRP A 288 -0.79 -2.01 -23.81
CA TRP A 288 -0.23 -2.11 -22.47
C TRP A 288 1.11 -2.85 -22.50
N LYS A 289 2.19 -2.09 -22.44
CA LYS A 289 3.55 -2.64 -22.41
C LYS A 289 3.89 -3.23 -21.04
N ALA A 290 4.67 -4.31 -21.06
CA ALA A 290 5.25 -4.83 -19.83
C ALA A 290 6.17 -3.77 -19.19
N ALA A 291 6.21 -3.77 -17.87
CA ALA A 291 7.11 -2.97 -17.07
C ALA A 291 8.53 -3.53 -17.16
N ASP A 292 9.48 -2.64 -17.37
CA ASP A 292 10.91 -2.88 -17.31
C ASP A 292 11.48 -2.43 -15.96
N ARG A 293 12.79 -2.63 -15.81
CA ARG A 293 13.59 -2.16 -14.68
C ARG A 293 14.32 -0.87 -15.07
N PRO A 294 14.57 0.06 -14.12
CA PRO A 294 14.17 0.07 -12.71
C PRO A 294 12.76 0.63 -12.47
N LEU A 295 12.24 0.50 -11.23
CA LEU A 295 10.96 1.07 -10.75
C LEU A 295 9.68 0.45 -11.33
N GLY A 296 9.77 -0.57 -12.18
CA GLY A 296 8.59 -1.25 -12.72
C GLY A 296 7.82 -0.30 -13.63
N LEU A 297 8.53 0.31 -14.58
CA LEU A 297 8.02 1.26 -15.56
C LEU A 297 8.31 0.73 -16.97
N PRO A 298 7.46 1.00 -17.97
CA PRO A 298 6.31 1.90 -17.91
C PRO A 298 5.12 1.30 -17.15
N LEU A 299 4.20 2.16 -16.69
CA LEU A 299 2.91 1.76 -16.13
C LEU A 299 1.77 2.24 -17.03
N LEU A 300 0.65 1.53 -17.02
CA LEU A 300 -0.58 2.00 -17.65
C LEU A 300 -1.34 2.91 -16.67
N HIS A 301 -1.47 4.19 -17.01
CA HIS A 301 -2.30 5.14 -16.28
C HIS A 301 -3.73 5.03 -16.80
N LEU A 302 -4.57 4.32 -16.05
CA LEU A 302 -5.99 4.13 -16.31
C LEU A 302 -6.74 5.34 -15.75
N ARG A 303 -7.43 6.08 -16.62
CA ARG A 303 -8.11 7.34 -16.26
C ARG A 303 -9.53 7.38 -16.80
N LEU A 304 -10.39 8.12 -16.12
CA LEU A 304 -11.68 8.51 -16.68
C LEU A 304 -11.43 9.45 -17.85
N ASP A 305 -11.96 9.10 -19.01
CA ASP A 305 -11.87 9.93 -20.20
C ASP A 305 -12.87 11.10 -20.09
N THR A 306 -12.43 12.15 -19.38
CA THR A 306 -13.11 13.43 -19.20
C THR A 306 -12.26 14.55 -19.79
N ASP A 307 -12.86 15.71 -20.04
CA ASP A 307 -12.19 16.86 -20.65
C ASP A 307 -10.91 17.29 -19.88
N ASP A 308 -10.91 17.17 -18.56
CA ASP A 308 -9.79 17.58 -17.70
C ASP A 308 -8.72 16.48 -17.51
N ALA A 309 -9.11 15.20 -17.53
CA ALA A 309 -8.21 14.09 -17.27
C ALA A 309 -7.56 13.55 -18.55
N GLY A 310 -8.28 13.57 -19.67
CA GLY A 310 -7.85 12.92 -20.90
C GLY A 310 -7.84 11.38 -20.82
N PRO A 311 -7.48 10.70 -21.92
CA PRO A 311 -7.62 9.26 -22.02
C PRO A 311 -6.56 8.48 -21.22
N SER A 312 -6.85 7.20 -20.99
CA SER A 312 -5.87 6.25 -20.44
C SER A 312 -4.64 6.14 -21.34
N ARG A 313 -3.43 6.07 -20.77
CA ARG A 313 -2.17 6.07 -21.53
C ARG A 313 -1.04 5.35 -20.80
N MET A 314 -0.06 4.85 -21.55
CA MET A 314 1.21 4.42 -20.96
C MET A 314 1.97 5.63 -20.41
N SER A 315 2.62 5.44 -19.27
CA SER A 315 3.40 6.46 -18.58
C SER A 315 4.78 5.91 -18.22
N SER A 316 5.81 6.70 -18.50
CA SER A 316 7.17 6.50 -17.98
C SER A 316 7.40 7.23 -16.65
N GLU A 317 6.39 7.93 -16.14
CA GLU A 317 6.47 8.63 -14.87
C GLU A 317 6.16 7.68 -13.71
N ALA A 318 6.89 7.84 -12.62
CA ALA A 318 6.57 7.18 -11.36
C ALA A 318 5.25 7.72 -10.80
N TRP A 319 4.66 6.95 -9.88
CA TRP A 319 3.31 7.16 -9.36
C TRP A 319 3.06 8.55 -8.77
N PHE A 320 3.99 9.05 -7.94
CA PHE A 320 3.93 10.39 -7.37
C PHE A 320 5.05 11.28 -7.92
N SER A 321 6.30 10.86 -7.69
CA SER A 321 7.48 11.41 -8.35
C SER A 321 8.56 10.33 -8.42
N ARG A 322 9.54 10.53 -9.31
CA ARG A 322 10.66 9.60 -9.44
C ARG A 322 11.51 9.59 -8.17
N GLU A 323 11.80 10.75 -7.62
CA GLU A 323 12.61 10.92 -6.41
C GLU A 323 11.98 10.22 -5.20
N ALA A 324 10.65 10.34 -5.04
CA ALA A 324 9.92 9.65 -3.98
C ALA A 324 9.97 8.14 -4.17
N ALA A 325 9.70 7.65 -5.39
CA ALA A 325 9.73 6.23 -5.71
C ALA A 325 11.12 5.59 -5.49
N GLU A 326 12.19 6.29 -5.87
CA GLU A 326 13.57 5.83 -5.67
C GLU A 326 13.95 5.82 -4.19
N LEU A 327 13.65 6.90 -3.45
CA LEU A 327 14.01 6.99 -2.04
C LEU A 327 13.24 5.97 -1.18
N VAL A 328 11.92 5.87 -1.37
CA VAL A 328 11.07 4.97 -0.58
C VAL A 328 11.40 3.50 -0.87
N SER A 329 11.63 3.13 -2.13
CA SER A 329 12.10 1.77 -2.47
C SER A 329 13.51 1.49 -1.96
N GLY A 330 14.40 2.48 -1.98
CA GLY A 330 15.72 2.38 -1.36
C GLY A 330 15.65 2.09 0.14
N ILE A 331 14.77 2.80 0.87
CA ILE A 331 14.55 2.56 2.31
C ILE A 331 14.00 1.15 2.54
N ALA A 332 12.91 0.76 1.85
CA ALA A 332 12.30 -0.56 2.05
C ALA A 332 13.25 -1.72 1.72
N CYS A 333 14.10 -1.56 0.71
CA CYS A 333 15.13 -2.53 0.35
C CYS A 333 16.38 -2.49 1.25
N GLY A 334 16.38 -1.68 2.32
CA GLY A 334 17.51 -1.56 3.23
C GLY A 334 18.76 -0.96 2.57
N ARG A 335 18.61 -0.23 1.45
CA ARG A 335 19.66 0.47 0.72
C ARG A 335 19.68 1.97 1.05
N ALA A 336 19.12 2.35 2.19
CA ALA A 336 19.15 3.72 2.66
C ALA A 336 19.68 3.76 4.09
N ARG A 337 20.47 4.80 4.39
CA ARG A 337 20.92 5.10 5.74
C ARG A 337 20.67 6.54 6.12
N LEU A 338 20.41 6.75 7.41
CA LEU A 338 20.44 8.05 8.02
C LEU A 338 21.89 8.43 8.34
N SER A 339 22.32 9.61 7.92
CA SER A 339 23.67 10.14 8.14
C SER A 339 23.62 11.60 8.61
N GLY A 340 24.71 12.12 9.17
CA GLY A 340 24.80 13.48 9.72
C GLY A 340 24.93 13.51 11.23
N ASP A 341 24.62 14.66 11.84
CA ASP A 341 24.56 14.80 13.30
C ASP A 341 23.28 14.13 13.82
N LEU A 342 23.44 12.90 14.30
CA LEU A 342 22.33 12.09 14.83
C LEU A 342 21.80 12.60 16.18
N SER A 343 22.48 13.56 16.80
CA SER A 343 22.01 14.25 18.02
C SER A 343 21.28 15.56 17.74
N GLY A 344 21.51 16.15 16.57
CA GLY A 344 20.98 17.46 16.17
C GLY A 344 19.89 17.42 15.10
N ARG A 345 19.65 18.58 14.48
CA ARG A 345 18.64 18.75 13.40
C ARG A 345 19.21 18.58 11.98
N HIS A 346 20.52 18.35 11.86
CA HIS A 346 21.21 18.22 10.58
C HIS A 346 21.41 16.75 10.24
N CYS A 347 20.53 16.21 9.42
CA CYS A 347 20.58 14.83 8.96
C CYS A 347 20.43 14.76 7.43
N GLN A 348 20.76 13.61 6.84
CA GLN A 348 20.53 13.31 5.43
C GLN A 348 20.22 11.82 5.26
N ILE A 349 19.15 11.51 4.53
CA ILE A 349 18.91 10.16 4.05
C ILE A 349 19.75 9.94 2.78
N ARG A 350 20.61 8.92 2.78
CA ARG A 350 21.45 8.58 1.63
C ARG A 350 21.13 7.18 1.14
N LEU A 351 20.96 7.05 -0.16
CA LEU A 351 20.92 5.75 -0.84
C LEU A 351 22.36 5.22 -0.96
N GLU A 352 22.55 3.92 -0.71
CA GLU A 352 23.83 3.20 -0.76
C GLU A 352 23.98 2.33 -2.00
#